data_AF-A0A964XBZ8-F1
#
_entry.id   AF-A0A964XBZ8-F1
#
_cell.length_a   1.000
_cell.length_b   1.000
_cell.length_c   1.000
_cell.angle_alpha   90.00
_cell.angle_beta   90.00
_cell.angle_gamma   90.00
#
_symmetry.space_group_name_H-M   'P 1'
#
loop_
_entity.id
_entity.type
_entity.pdbx_description
1 polymer ?
#
loop_
_entity_poly.entity_id
_entity_poly.type
_entity_poly.pdbx_seq_one_letter_code
_entity_poly.pdbx_strand_id
1 'polypeptide(L)' 'MIRSLREALGLTQAELGERLGVTNITVYRWEAGMVGPNAGAVKQLEKLRRAAGRRGVVIPAA' A
#
# COMPACT_ATOMS: atom_id res chain seq x y z
N MET A 1 -5.42 -2.88 5.97
CA MET A 1 -4.76 -1.56 5.79
C MET A 1 -4.06 -1.41 4.43
N ILE A 2 -3.08 -2.25 4.07
CA ILE A 2 -2.36 -2.12 2.77
C ILE A 2 -3.32 -2.29 1.59
N ARG A 3 -4.17 -3.33 1.64
CA ARG A 3 -5.23 -3.57 0.66
C ARG A 3 -6.16 -2.35 0.50
N SER A 4 -6.67 -1.82 1.60
CA SER A 4 -7.58 -0.67 1.60
C SER A 4 -6.93 0.59 1.01
N LEU A 5 -5.65 0.83 1.31
CA LEU A 5 -4.88 1.93 0.69
C LEU A 5 -4.74 1.71 -0.82
N ARG A 6 -4.40 0.49 -1.25
CA ARG A 6 -4.26 0.12 -2.66
C ARG A 6 -5.57 0.37 -3.42
N GLU A 7 -6.68 -0.14 -2.88
CA GLU A 7 -8.00 -0.07 -3.49
C GLU A 7 -8.53 1.37 -3.53
N ALA A 8 -8.35 2.14 -2.46
CA ALA A 8 -8.72 3.55 -2.44
C ALA A 8 -7.94 4.39 -3.47
N LEU A 9 -6.74 3.94 -3.85
CA LEU A 9 -5.92 4.57 -4.89
C LEU A 9 -6.18 4.01 -6.30
N GLY A 10 -7.08 3.03 -6.44
CA GLY A 10 -7.37 2.40 -7.73
C GLY A 10 -6.20 1.59 -8.30
N LEU A 11 -5.30 1.11 -7.45
CA LEU A 11 -4.08 0.42 -7.88
C LEU A 11 -4.27 -1.10 -7.90
N THR A 12 -3.60 -1.75 -8.84
CA THR A 12 -3.30 -3.18 -8.81
C THR A 12 -2.14 -3.46 -7.83
N GLN A 13 -1.93 -4.73 -7.46
CA GLN A 13 -0.80 -5.12 -6.61
C GLN A 13 0.54 -4.85 -7.31
N ALA A 14 0.60 -4.96 -8.65
CA ALA A 14 1.78 -4.65 -9.44
C ALA A 14 2.11 -3.15 -9.38
N GLU A 15 1.14 -2.27 -9.64
CA GLU A 15 1.37 -0.82 -9.60
C GLU A 15 1.73 -0.32 -8.19
N LEU A 16 1.13 -0.91 -7.14
CA LEU A 16 1.57 -0.61 -5.77
C LEU A 16 3.00 -1.09 -5.52
N GLY A 17 3.34 -2.28 -6.01
CA GLY A 17 4.70 -2.81 -5.93
C GLY A 17 5.72 -1.89 -6.59
N GLU A 18 5.48 -1.48 -7.83
CA GLU A 18 6.33 -0.54 -8.58
C GLU A 18 6.55 0.76 -7.82
N ARG A 19 5.48 1.36 -7.26
CA ARG A 19 5.59 2.59 -6.46
C ARG A 19 6.41 2.42 -5.18
N LEU A 20 6.41 1.22 -4.61
CA LEU A 20 7.12 0.90 -3.38
C LEU A 20 8.49 0.25 -3.61
N GLY A 21 8.87 0.00 -4.87
CA GLY A 21 10.12 -0.68 -5.23
C GLY A 21 10.14 -2.18 -4.85
N VAL A 22 8.99 -2.84 -4.84
CA VAL A 22 8.84 -4.27 -4.52
C VAL A 22 8.00 -4.98 -5.59
N THR A 23 8.03 -6.31 -5.62
CA THR A 23 7.22 -7.08 -6.57
C THR A 23 5.75 -7.14 -6.15
N ASN A 24 4.87 -7.43 -7.10
CA ASN A 24 3.45 -7.73 -6.84
C ASN A 24 3.29 -8.88 -5.82
N ILE A 25 4.15 -9.91 -5.87
CA ILE A 25 4.14 -11.03 -4.93
C ILE A 25 4.42 -10.55 -3.49
N THR A 26 5.35 -9.62 -3.31
CA THR A 26 5.61 -9.02 -1.99
C THR A 26 4.38 -8.29 -1.46
N VAL A 27 3.69 -7.52 -2.30
CA VAL A 27 2.43 -6.86 -1.94
C VAL A 27 1.35 -7.87 -1.59
N TYR A 28 1.19 -8.93 -2.38
CA TYR A 28 0.25 -10.02 -2.10
C TYR A 28 0.51 -10.63 -0.71
N ARG A 29 1.76 -10.96 -0.39
CA ARG A 29 2.12 -11.56 0.91
C ARG A 29 1.84 -10.62 2.07
N TRP A 30 2.04 -9.31 1.89
CA TRP A 30 1.66 -8.30 2.89
C TRP A 30 0.15 -8.22 3.08
N GLU A 31 -0.63 -8.22 2.00
CA GLU A 31 -2.09 -8.17 2.07
C GLU A 31 -2.71 -9.46 2.64
N ALA A 32 -2.06 -10.59 2.42
CA ALA A 32 -2.47 -11.89 2.96
C ALA A 32 -2.00 -12.12 4.41
N GLY A 33 -1.24 -11.19 5.00
CA GLY A 33 -0.69 -11.34 6.36
C GLY A 33 0.39 -12.41 6.51
N MET A 34 0.91 -12.94 5.40
CA MET A 34 1.96 -13.97 5.41
C MET A 34 3.30 -13.40 5.87
N VAL A 35 3.58 -12.14 5.55
CA VAL A 35 4.76 -11.40 5.98
C VAL A 35 4.43 -9.93 6.14
N GLY A 36 5.10 -9.22 7.05
CA GLY A 36 4.95 -7.78 7.20
C GLY A 36 5.90 -6.98 6.30
N PRO A 37 5.55 -5.72 5.96
CA PRO A 37 6.50 -4.79 5.37
C PRO A 37 7.64 -4.46 6.34
N ASN A 38 8.86 -4.30 5.82
CA ASN A 38 9.98 -3.80 6.62
C ASN A 38 9.82 -2.29 6.93
N ALA A 39 10.67 -1.75 7.80
CA ALA A 39 10.61 -0.35 8.22
C ALA A 39 10.64 0.66 7.05
N GLY A 40 11.41 0.37 5.99
CA GLY A 40 11.46 1.20 4.79
C GLY A 40 10.14 1.22 4.03
N ALA A 41 9.55 0.03 3.81
CA ALA A 41 8.26 -0.13 3.16
C ALA A 41 7.12 0.52 3.98
N VAL A 42 7.14 0.38 5.31
CA VAL A 42 6.19 1.06 6.21
C VAL A 42 6.27 2.58 6.02
N LYS A 43 7.47 3.16 5.97
CA LYS A 43 7.65 4.60 5.75
C LYS A 43 7.10 5.05 4.39
N GLN A 44 7.26 4.26 3.34
CA GLN A 44 6.73 4.57 2.01
C GLN A 44 5.20 4.46 1.97
N LEU A 45 4.63 3.42 2.58
CA LEU A 45 3.18 3.26 2.73
C LEU A 45 2.55 4.44 3.47
N GLU A 46 3.17 4.91 4.56
CA GLU A 46 2.70 6.08 5.31
C GLU A 46 2.78 7.37 4.49
N LYS A 47 3.85 7.56 3.72
CA LYS A 47 3.95 8.69 2.78
C LYS A 47 2.84 8.64 1.73
N LEU A 48 2.58 7.47 1.16
CA LEU A 48 1.55 7.27 0.15
C LEU A 48 0.15 7.56 0.72
N ARG A 49 -0.13 7.05 1.92
CA ARG A 49 -1.36 7.32 2.68
C ARG A 49 -1.57 8.81 2.95
N ARG A 50 -0.53 9.52 3.40
CA ARG A 50 -0.61 10.98 3.62
C ARG A 50 -0.80 11.76 2.32
N ALA A 51 -0.21 11.31 1.21
CA ALA A 51 -0.42 11.93 -0.08
C ALA A 51 -1.86 11.71 -0.59
N ALA A 52 -2.42 10.52 -0.37
CA ALA A 52 -3.81 10.20 -0.71
C ALA A 52 -4.79 11.09 0.08
N GLY A 53 -4.60 11.22 1.40
CA GLY A 53 -5.46 12.07 2.24
C GLY A 53 -5.43 13.55 1.83
N ARG A 54 -4.27 14.08 1.42
CA ARG A 54 -4.16 15.45 0.87
C ARG A 54 -4.92 15.67 -0.43
N ARG A 55 -5.23 14.60 -1.17
CA ARG A 55 -6.03 14.63 -2.40
C ARG A 55 -7.52 14.37 -2.16
N GLY A 56 -7.94 14.28 -0.89
CA GLY A 56 -9.33 13.97 -0.53
C GLY A 56 -9.70 12.49 -0.69
N VAL A 57 -8.72 11.59 -0.87
CA VAL A 57 -9.00 10.15 -0.95
C VAL A 57 -9.33 9.63 0.44
N VAL A 58 -10.54 9.10 0.60
CA VAL A 58 -10.97 8.41 1.83
C VAL A 58 -10.44 6.98 1.81
N ILE A 59 -9.58 6.65 2.76
CA ILE A 59 -9.08 5.29 2.93
C ILE A 59 -9.93 4.63 4.03
N PRO A 60 -10.74 3.61 3.71
CA PRO A 60 -11.53 2.92 4.72
C PRO A 60 -10.60 2.30 5.78
N ALA A 61 -10.99 2.40 7.04
CA ALA A 61 -10.44 1.51 8.05
C ALA A 61 -10.83 0.09 7.64
N ALA A 62 -9.81 -0.76 7.44
CA ALA A 62 -9.99 -2.16 7.08
C ALA A 62 -10.72 -2.91 8.19
#